data_AF-A0A2T2ZEE6-F1
#
_entry.id   AF-A0A2T2ZEE6-F1
#
_cell.length_a   1.000
_cell.length_b   1.000
_cell.length_c   1.000
_cell.angle_alpha   90.00
_cell.angle_beta   90.00
_cell.angle_gamma   90.00
#
_symmetry.space_group_name_H-M   'P 1'
#
loop_
_entity.id
_entity.type
_entity.pdbx_description
1 polymer ?
#
loop_
_entity_poly.entity_id
_entity_poly.type
_entity_poly.pdbx_seq_one_letter_code
_entity_poly.pdbx_strand_id
1 'polypeptide(L)'
;MSTESAAAEPVTLADGVRSVLAATLETELTDVVLRQFTGGASRQVYAIEARDGTGTAVRAVLRRDPPGHGDPARMHAEAVCLRAAGAAGVPVPAVLADGATAPGIDAPYLLMERVAGESIPRKLQRDPAFAAVRERLAGDLGYVLGLIHRTPLDTLDILDDHDPLAGIEQIYRDLDDPRPAVEAGLRWLREHRPADRPKALVHGDFRLGNFLIEPDGVRAVLDWELAHLGNPIEDLGWLCVRAWRFGAAAPVGGLGSREQLLDGYERSAGYRPTAAELHWWEVFGTLKWLVLSRFQAQRHLGGDERSLELAAIGRRVCESEYDLLAVLGLLDEGVSVPSPSDMPATVHDRPHSTEILELVADTLAAEIGPALPPEQSRSRYLLRVCANLLGIAARELAAGPAATAEVHSRLAALSCESEAELAARLRSGAMSYTDDAVRAAISAAVLARLRVANPRHLG
;
A
#
# COMPACT_ATOMS: atom_id res chain seq x y z
N MET A 1 -24.78 53.44 23.93
CA MET A 1 -24.17 53.10 22.64
C MET A 1 -23.19 51.97 22.90
N SER A 2 -23.67 50.74 22.82
CA SER A 2 -22.83 49.55 22.87
C SER A 2 -22.46 49.23 21.43
N THR A 3 -21.17 49.34 21.10
CA THR A 3 -20.61 48.90 19.83
C THR A 3 -20.65 47.37 19.80
N GLU A 4 -21.62 46.80 19.10
CA GLU A 4 -21.55 45.42 18.65
C GLU A 4 -20.33 45.29 17.73
N SER A 5 -19.30 44.63 18.25
CA SER A 5 -18.19 44.12 17.46
C SER A 5 -18.76 43.10 16.49
N ALA A 6 -18.98 43.48 15.23
CA ALA A 6 -19.30 42.55 14.16
C ALA A 6 -18.19 41.49 14.12
N ALA A 7 -18.50 40.25 14.50
CA ALA A 7 -17.57 39.15 14.36
C ALA A 7 -17.28 38.98 12.86
N ALA A 8 -16.00 39.05 12.48
CA ALA A 8 -15.58 38.82 11.10
C ALA A 8 -16.09 37.44 10.64
N GLU A 9 -16.61 37.36 9.41
CA GLU A 9 -17.01 36.07 8.83
C GLU A 9 -15.83 35.09 8.84
N PRO A 10 -16.06 33.81 9.20
CA PRO A 10 -14.98 32.83 9.27
C PRO A 10 -14.40 32.58 7.88
N VAL A 11 -13.07 32.65 7.77
CA VAL A 11 -12.34 32.37 6.53
C VAL A 11 -12.57 30.93 6.11
N THR A 12 -13.11 30.71 4.92
CA THR A 12 -13.37 29.35 4.41
C THR A 12 -12.10 28.70 3.84
N LEU A 13 -12.12 27.37 3.66
CA LEU A 13 -11.03 26.67 2.97
C LEU A 13 -10.80 27.20 1.55
N ALA A 14 -11.86 27.57 0.83
CA ALA A 14 -11.75 28.13 -0.50
C ALA A 14 -11.06 29.51 -0.49
N ASP A 15 -11.33 30.33 0.53
CA ASP A 15 -10.67 31.64 0.69
C ASP A 15 -9.19 31.49 1.05
N GLY A 16 -8.86 30.53 1.92
CA GLY A 16 -7.47 30.21 2.26
C GLY A 16 -6.67 29.72 1.05
N VAL A 17 -7.23 28.76 0.29
CA VAL A 17 -6.61 28.27 -0.95
C VAL A 17 -6.47 29.39 -1.99
N ARG A 18 -7.49 30.24 -2.17
CA ARG A 18 -7.44 31.40 -3.07
C ARG A 18 -6.27 32.31 -2.69
N SER A 19 -6.16 32.66 -1.41
CA SER A 19 -5.12 33.55 -0.90
C SER A 19 -3.72 33.02 -1.18
N VAL A 20 -3.45 31.76 -0.82
CA VAL A 20 -2.13 31.15 -1.02
C VAL A 20 -1.78 31.03 -2.50
N LEU A 21 -2.70 30.56 -3.34
CA LEU A 21 -2.44 30.42 -4.77
C LEU A 21 -2.29 31.77 -5.46
N ALA A 22 -3.09 32.79 -5.11
CA ALA A 22 -3.00 34.12 -5.70
C ALA A 22 -1.65 34.78 -5.37
N ALA A 23 -1.18 34.63 -4.12
CA ALA A 23 0.14 35.11 -3.72
C ALA A 23 1.27 34.37 -4.44
N THR A 24 1.13 33.05 -4.59
CA THR A 24 2.15 32.20 -5.25
C THR A 24 2.26 32.46 -6.75
N LEU A 25 1.12 32.65 -7.43
CA LEU A 25 1.05 32.87 -8.87
C LEU A 25 1.14 34.35 -9.25
N GLU A 26 1.24 35.24 -8.26
CA GLU A 26 1.26 36.71 -8.43
C GLU A 26 0.09 37.22 -9.31
N THR A 27 -1.09 36.62 -9.16
CA THR A 27 -2.31 36.98 -9.91
C THR A 27 -3.53 36.89 -9.01
N GLU A 28 -4.54 37.71 -9.29
CA GLU A 28 -5.88 37.51 -8.74
C GLU A 28 -6.46 36.17 -9.22
N LEU A 29 -7.23 35.52 -8.35
CA LEU A 29 -7.95 34.29 -8.64
C LEU A 29 -9.45 34.44 -8.38
N THR A 30 -10.25 34.12 -9.39
CA THR A 30 -11.71 34.10 -9.32
C THR A 30 -12.23 32.66 -9.46
N ASP A 31 -13.52 32.46 -9.17
CA ASP A 31 -14.23 31.18 -9.34
C ASP A 31 -13.55 29.97 -8.69
N VAL A 32 -12.93 30.13 -7.51
CA VAL A 32 -12.24 29.05 -6.80
C VAL A 32 -13.25 28.03 -6.28
N VAL A 33 -13.27 26.85 -6.89
CA VAL A 33 -14.12 25.72 -6.53
C VAL A 33 -13.26 24.57 -6.02
N LEU A 34 -13.62 24.03 -4.86
CA LEU A 34 -12.99 22.87 -4.25
C LEU A 34 -13.87 21.64 -4.37
N ARG A 35 -13.29 20.54 -4.82
CA ARG A 35 -13.93 19.23 -4.80
C ARG A 35 -13.03 18.21 -4.12
N GLN A 36 -13.47 17.69 -2.98
CA GLN A 36 -12.73 16.65 -2.28
C GLN A 36 -12.72 15.35 -3.09
N PHE A 37 -11.56 14.70 -3.17
CA PHE A 37 -11.48 13.34 -3.69
C PHE A 37 -11.98 12.34 -2.64
N THR A 38 -12.69 11.31 -3.10
CA THR A 38 -13.09 10.19 -2.25
C THR A 38 -11.95 9.17 -2.19
N GLY A 39 -11.15 9.22 -1.12
CA GLY A 39 -10.02 8.33 -0.91
C GLY A 39 -8.78 9.08 -0.41
N GLY A 40 -8.13 8.51 0.60
CA GLY A 40 -7.07 9.12 1.40
C GLY A 40 -7.33 8.82 2.87
N ALA A 41 -6.66 7.81 3.42
CA ALA A 41 -6.86 7.39 4.81
C ALA A 41 -6.20 8.35 5.81
N SER A 42 -5.06 8.96 5.43
CA SER A 42 -4.26 9.85 6.28
C SER A 42 -4.52 11.35 6.03
N ARG A 43 -4.81 11.75 4.79
CA ARG A 43 -4.86 13.15 4.36
C ARG A 43 -6.10 13.50 3.55
N GLN A 44 -6.52 14.76 3.65
CA GLN A 44 -7.60 15.30 2.83
C GLN A 44 -7.03 15.83 1.51
N VAL A 45 -7.57 15.37 0.39
CA VAL A 45 -7.14 15.79 -0.95
C VAL A 45 -8.28 16.50 -1.67
N TYR A 46 -8.04 17.70 -2.17
CA TYR A 46 -9.02 18.51 -2.89
C TYR A 46 -8.51 18.85 -4.29
N ALA A 47 -9.34 18.61 -5.30
CA ALA A 47 -9.17 19.20 -6.61
C ALA A 47 -9.61 20.66 -6.55
N ILE A 48 -8.82 21.53 -7.18
CA ILE A 48 -9.08 22.96 -7.29
C ILE A 48 -9.29 23.30 -8.76
N GLU A 49 -10.36 24.02 -9.05
CA GLU A 49 -10.57 24.73 -10.31
C GLU A 49 -10.70 26.22 -9.97
N ALA A 50 -9.97 27.08 -10.68
CA ALA A 50 -10.01 28.53 -10.52
C ALA A 50 -9.74 29.21 -11.88
N ARG A 51 -9.87 30.54 -11.93
CA ARG A 51 -9.45 31.36 -13.07
C ARG A 51 -8.50 32.46 -12.62
N ASP A 52 -7.46 32.72 -13.39
CA ASP A 52 -6.58 33.87 -13.15
C ASP A 52 -7.21 35.20 -13.62
N GLY A 53 -6.50 36.32 -13.41
CA GLY A 53 -6.96 37.65 -13.80
C GLY A 53 -7.15 37.83 -15.32
N THR A 54 -6.66 36.90 -16.14
CA THR A 54 -6.86 36.86 -17.60
C THR A 54 -8.04 35.98 -18.01
N GLY A 55 -8.64 35.25 -17.05
CA GLY A 55 -9.69 34.27 -17.27
C GLY A 55 -9.19 32.86 -17.63
N THR A 56 -7.87 32.63 -17.61
CA THR A 56 -7.24 31.34 -17.91
C THR A 56 -7.48 30.36 -16.76
N ALA A 57 -7.80 29.10 -17.07
CA ALA A 57 -8.09 28.11 -16.06
C ALA A 57 -6.83 27.72 -15.27
N VAL A 58 -6.92 27.78 -13.94
CA VAL A 58 -5.90 27.32 -12.99
C VAL A 58 -6.40 26.04 -12.34
N ARG A 59 -5.61 24.97 -12.43
CA ARG A 59 -5.94 23.65 -11.90
C ARG A 59 -4.87 23.18 -10.94
N ALA A 60 -5.26 22.99 -9.69
CA ALA A 60 -4.36 22.59 -8.62
C ALA A 60 -4.95 21.44 -7.79
N VAL A 61 -4.11 20.84 -6.97
CA VAL A 61 -4.49 19.89 -5.93
C VAL A 61 -3.98 20.39 -4.61
N LEU A 62 -4.85 20.45 -3.60
CA LEU A 62 -4.48 20.62 -2.21
C LEU A 62 -4.41 19.25 -1.55
N ARG A 63 -3.27 18.91 -0.95
CA ARG A 63 -3.16 17.89 0.10
C ARG A 63 -2.99 18.60 1.42
N ARG A 64 -3.78 18.24 2.41
CA ARG A 64 -3.60 18.72 3.79
C ARG A 64 -3.82 17.62 4.80
N ASP A 65 -3.13 17.73 5.92
CA ASP A 65 -3.42 16.91 7.09
C ASP A 65 -4.79 17.32 7.69
N PRO A 66 -5.46 16.45 8.49
CA PRO A 66 -6.66 16.85 9.21
C PRO A 66 -6.36 18.04 10.15
N PRO A 67 -7.22 19.08 10.19
CA PRO A 67 -7.00 20.21 11.10
C PRO A 67 -6.77 19.78 12.55
N GLY A 68 -5.80 20.41 13.22
CA GLY A 68 -5.37 20.06 14.58
C GLY A 68 -4.53 18.78 14.69
N HIS A 69 -4.24 18.12 13.57
CA HIS A 69 -3.39 16.93 13.49
C HIS A 69 -2.31 17.15 12.42
N GLY A 70 -1.38 16.21 12.32
CA GLY A 70 -0.34 16.23 11.27
C GLY A 70 1.02 16.74 11.74
N ASP A 71 1.98 16.63 10.85
CA ASP A 71 3.38 16.99 11.11
C ASP A 71 3.86 17.94 10.00
N PRO A 72 4.00 19.25 10.30
CA PRO A 72 4.52 20.23 9.35
C PRO A 72 5.86 19.85 8.74
N ALA A 73 6.76 19.21 9.51
CA ALA A 73 8.09 18.85 9.03
C ALA A 73 8.00 17.75 7.97
N ARG A 74 7.12 16.75 8.16
CA ARG A 74 6.87 15.70 7.16
C ARG A 74 6.25 16.26 5.87
N MET A 75 5.30 17.19 5.99
CA MET A 75 4.71 17.85 4.82
C MET A 75 5.75 18.65 4.05
N HIS A 76 6.62 19.36 4.76
CA HIS A 76 7.70 20.13 4.14
C HIS A 76 8.75 19.21 3.49
N ALA A 77 9.16 18.13 4.15
CA ALA A 77 10.07 17.14 3.58
C ALA A 77 9.54 16.55 2.27
N GLU A 78 8.23 16.27 2.19
CA GLU A 78 7.57 15.82 0.96
C GLU A 78 7.65 16.88 -0.16
N ALA A 79 7.42 18.16 0.18
CA ALA A 79 7.55 19.27 -0.77
C ALA A 79 8.98 19.41 -1.32
N VAL A 80 9.98 19.29 -0.44
CA VAL A 80 11.40 19.34 -0.81
C VAL A 80 11.78 18.18 -1.72
N CYS A 81 11.31 16.95 -1.43
CA CYS A 81 11.51 15.78 -2.31
C CYS A 81 10.97 16.02 -3.72
N LEU A 82 9.72 16.48 -3.82
CA LEU A 82 9.07 16.75 -5.10
C LEU A 82 9.84 17.81 -5.90
N ARG A 83 10.26 18.91 -5.26
CA ARG A 83 11.05 19.95 -5.93
C ARG A 83 12.40 19.41 -6.43
N ALA A 84 13.12 18.65 -5.59
CA ALA A 84 14.42 18.07 -5.95
C ALA A 84 14.30 17.05 -7.10
N ALA A 85 13.33 16.13 -7.00
CA ALA A 85 13.05 15.13 -8.04
C ALA A 85 12.63 15.80 -9.36
N GLY A 86 11.76 16.81 -9.30
CA GLY A 86 11.36 17.59 -10.47
C GLY A 86 12.55 18.29 -11.15
N ALA A 87 13.45 18.89 -10.35
CA ALA A 87 14.68 19.49 -10.87
C ALA A 87 15.63 18.47 -11.52
N ALA A 88 15.60 17.21 -11.06
CA ALA A 88 16.33 16.09 -11.67
C ALA A 88 15.64 15.50 -12.92
N GLY A 89 14.49 16.05 -13.34
CA GLY A 89 13.75 15.61 -14.52
C GLY A 89 12.78 14.45 -14.27
N VAL A 90 12.54 14.08 -13.01
CA VAL A 90 11.49 13.10 -12.66
C VAL A 90 10.12 13.71 -13.00
N PRO A 91 9.21 12.99 -13.66
CA PRO A 91 7.85 13.46 -13.87
C PRO A 91 7.12 13.50 -12.52
N VAL A 92 6.96 14.68 -11.95
CA VAL A 92 6.23 14.93 -10.70
C VAL A 92 5.34 16.16 -10.85
N PRO A 93 4.25 16.28 -10.08
CA PRO A 93 3.46 17.52 -10.06
C PRO A 93 4.31 18.69 -9.56
N ALA A 94 4.25 19.84 -10.23
CA ALA A 94 4.95 21.03 -9.77
C ALA A 94 4.40 21.47 -8.41
N VAL A 95 5.28 21.63 -7.42
CA VAL A 95 4.91 22.20 -6.12
C VAL A 95 4.69 23.70 -6.29
N LEU A 96 3.47 24.15 -6.03
CA LEU A 96 3.09 25.56 -6.08
C LEU A 96 3.43 26.20 -4.74
N ALA A 97 2.93 25.63 -3.65
CA ALA A 97 3.16 26.13 -2.29
C ALA A 97 3.11 25.00 -1.27
N ASP A 98 3.80 25.17 -0.15
CA ASP A 98 3.72 24.31 1.03
C ASP A 98 3.78 25.17 2.29
N GLY A 99 3.24 24.68 3.39
CA GLY A 99 3.28 25.42 4.64
C GLY A 99 2.74 24.65 5.84
N ALA A 100 3.15 25.08 7.04
CA ALA A 100 2.69 24.49 8.29
C ALA A 100 1.21 24.81 8.59
N THR A 101 0.73 25.97 8.13
CA THR A 101 -0.66 26.42 8.23
C THR A 101 -0.87 27.67 7.37
N ALA A 102 -2.14 27.98 7.07
CA ALA A 102 -2.58 29.26 6.50
C ALA A 102 -4.06 29.49 6.90
N PRO A 103 -4.51 30.74 7.09
CA PRO A 103 -5.90 31.03 7.45
C PRO A 103 -6.90 30.35 6.51
N GLY A 104 -7.80 29.54 7.07
CA GLY A 104 -8.81 28.76 6.32
C GLY A 104 -8.32 27.38 5.84
N ILE A 105 -7.01 27.18 5.69
CA ILE A 105 -6.42 25.84 5.45
C ILE A 105 -6.22 25.13 6.80
N ASP A 106 -5.69 25.86 7.80
CA ASP A 106 -5.62 25.50 9.22
C ASP A 106 -4.98 24.13 9.52
N ALA A 107 -4.06 23.69 8.66
CA ALA A 107 -3.31 22.45 8.77
C ALA A 107 -2.03 22.51 7.92
N PRO A 108 -1.03 21.64 8.16
CA PRO A 108 0.04 21.41 7.21
C PRO A 108 -0.51 21.08 5.83
N TYR A 109 0.04 21.70 4.80
CA TYR A 109 -0.47 21.57 3.44
C TYR A 109 0.60 21.59 2.37
N LEU A 110 0.23 21.01 1.23
CA LEU A 110 0.95 21.00 -0.02
C LEU A 110 -0.02 21.31 -1.16
N LEU A 111 0.23 22.39 -1.88
CA LEU A 111 -0.45 22.78 -3.10
C LEU A 111 0.44 22.45 -4.29
N MET A 112 -0.12 21.73 -5.26
CA MET A 112 0.59 21.28 -6.44
C MET A 112 -0.26 21.46 -7.70
N GLU A 113 0.39 21.48 -8.87
CA GLU A 113 -0.29 21.40 -10.15
C GLU A 113 -1.18 20.15 -10.22
N ARG A 114 -2.36 20.27 -10.85
CA ARG A 114 -3.17 19.10 -11.15
C ARG A 114 -2.77 18.47 -12.48
N VAL A 115 -2.01 17.39 -12.40
CA VAL A 115 -1.63 16.56 -13.55
C VAL A 115 -2.78 15.63 -13.96
N ALA A 116 -3.01 15.48 -15.27
CA ALA A 116 -3.98 14.53 -15.81
C ALA A 116 -3.37 13.13 -15.95
N GLY A 117 -4.18 12.09 -15.74
CA GLY A 117 -3.79 10.70 -15.95
C GLY A 117 -4.69 9.73 -15.20
N GLU A 118 -4.53 8.45 -15.50
CA GLU A 118 -5.18 7.35 -14.81
C GLU A 118 -4.24 6.75 -13.76
N SER A 119 -4.77 6.50 -12.56
CA SER A 119 -4.02 5.91 -11.43
C SER A 119 -4.61 4.58 -10.95
N ILE A 120 -5.78 4.16 -11.48
CA ILE A 120 -6.42 2.92 -11.08
C ILE A 120 -5.68 1.74 -11.73
N PRO A 121 -5.00 0.87 -10.94
CA PRO A 121 -4.13 -0.16 -11.51
C PRO A 121 -4.86 -1.14 -12.44
N ARG A 122 -6.08 -1.54 -12.06
CA ARG A 122 -6.89 -2.46 -12.89
C ARG A 122 -7.27 -1.88 -14.25
N LYS A 123 -7.42 -0.56 -14.38
CA LYS A 123 -7.68 0.08 -15.67
C LYS A 123 -6.39 0.08 -16.50
N LEU A 124 -5.28 0.52 -15.91
CA LEU A 124 -3.97 0.52 -16.57
C LEU A 124 -3.59 -0.88 -17.10
N GLN A 125 -3.93 -1.93 -16.35
CA GLN A 125 -3.66 -3.33 -16.70
C GLN A 125 -4.62 -3.95 -17.73
N ARG A 126 -5.82 -3.39 -17.95
CA ARG A 126 -6.89 -4.07 -18.73
C ARG A 126 -7.50 -3.24 -19.84
N ASP A 127 -7.59 -1.93 -19.65
CA ASP A 127 -8.25 -1.03 -20.60
C ASP A 127 -7.44 -0.99 -21.92
N PRO A 128 -8.09 -1.21 -23.08
CA PRO A 128 -7.44 -1.15 -24.38
C PRO A 128 -6.76 0.20 -24.69
N ALA A 129 -7.23 1.31 -24.11
CA ALA A 129 -6.64 2.63 -24.32
C ALA A 129 -5.15 2.69 -23.89
N PHE A 130 -4.74 1.83 -22.96
CA PHE A 130 -3.37 1.76 -22.45
C PHE A 130 -2.56 0.62 -23.05
N ALA A 131 -3.08 -0.14 -24.03
CA ALA A 131 -2.39 -1.31 -24.56
C ALA A 131 -0.99 -0.97 -25.11
N ALA A 132 -0.86 0.11 -25.89
CA ALA A 132 0.40 0.52 -26.49
C ALA A 132 1.45 0.96 -25.47
N VAL A 133 1.06 1.70 -24.42
CA VAL A 133 1.99 2.10 -23.35
C VAL A 133 2.34 0.91 -22.47
N ARG A 134 1.39 0.00 -22.19
CA ARG A 134 1.60 -1.16 -21.31
C ARG A 134 2.79 -2.03 -21.74
N GLU A 135 3.01 -2.20 -23.04
CA GLU A 135 4.13 -2.99 -23.58
C GLU A 135 5.51 -2.47 -23.16
N ARG A 136 5.64 -1.15 -22.97
CA ARG A 136 6.91 -0.49 -22.59
C ARG A 136 6.93 0.04 -21.15
N LEU A 137 5.78 0.11 -20.49
CA LEU A 137 5.60 0.81 -19.22
C LEU A 137 6.52 0.30 -18.10
N ALA A 138 6.82 -1.00 -18.04
CA ALA A 138 7.78 -1.53 -17.07
C ALA A 138 9.18 -0.89 -17.22
N GLY A 139 9.64 -0.70 -18.45
CA GLY A 139 10.90 -0.02 -18.73
C GLY A 139 10.82 1.49 -18.55
N ASP A 140 9.67 2.12 -18.81
CA ASP A 140 9.48 3.55 -18.54
C ASP A 140 9.53 3.82 -17.02
N LEU A 141 8.92 2.95 -16.21
CA LEU A 141 8.98 3.02 -14.75
C LEU A 141 10.39 2.80 -14.22
N GLY A 142 11.16 1.87 -14.81
CA GLY A 142 12.58 1.70 -14.50
C GLY A 142 13.39 2.96 -14.80
N TYR A 143 13.15 3.58 -15.95
CA TYR A 143 13.81 4.82 -16.34
C TYR A 143 13.52 5.95 -15.35
N VAL A 144 12.25 6.10 -14.94
CA VAL A 144 11.83 7.05 -13.91
C VAL A 144 12.52 6.79 -12.57
N LEU A 145 12.58 5.53 -12.10
CA LEU A 145 13.31 5.19 -10.87
C LEU A 145 14.77 5.60 -10.93
N GLY A 146 15.45 5.36 -12.05
CA GLY A 146 16.84 5.78 -12.15
C GLY A 146 16.98 7.30 -12.12
N LEU A 147 16.02 8.09 -12.64
CA LEU A 147 16.02 9.55 -12.48
C LEU A 147 15.88 9.94 -11.00
N ILE A 148 14.93 9.33 -10.28
CA ILE A 148 14.76 9.56 -8.84
C ILE A 148 16.07 9.31 -8.11
N HIS A 149 16.70 8.16 -8.37
CA HIS A 149 17.90 7.74 -7.66
C HIS A 149 19.18 8.51 -8.05
N ARG A 150 19.13 9.35 -9.09
CA ARG A 150 20.21 10.30 -9.45
C ARG A 150 19.94 11.72 -8.97
N THR A 151 18.84 11.96 -8.28
CA THR A 151 18.53 13.27 -7.69
C THR A 151 19.66 13.68 -6.73
N PRO A 152 20.25 14.88 -6.88
CA PRO A 152 21.25 15.38 -5.93
C PRO A 152 20.69 15.44 -4.51
N LEU A 153 21.51 15.05 -3.54
CA LEU A 153 21.07 14.92 -2.14
C LEU A 153 21.34 16.17 -1.29
N ASP A 154 21.94 17.22 -1.88
CA ASP A 154 22.43 18.41 -1.18
C ASP A 154 21.33 19.16 -0.39
N THR A 155 20.06 18.96 -0.75
CA THR A 155 18.90 19.59 -0.12
C THR A 155 18.00 18.59 0.62
N LEU A 156 18.46 17.35 0.84
CA LEU A 156 17.64 16.22 1.31
C LEU A 156 18.09 15.67 2.66
N ASP A 157 18.86 16.45 3.43
CA ASP A 157 19.29 16.12 4.79
C ASP A 157 18.16 16.05 5.81
N ILE A 158 16.99 16.63 5.49
CA ILE A 158 15.76 16.51 6.28
C ILE A 158 15.15 15.10 6.28
N LEU A 159 15.55 14.24 5.33
CA LEU A 159 14.97 12.91 5.17
C LEU A 159 15.60 11.89 6.12
N ASP A 160 14.77 10.94 6.58
CA ASP A 160 15.22 9.79 7.34
C ASP A 160 16.24 8.97 6.53
N ASP A 161 17.22 8.37 7.21
CA ASP A 161 18.32 7.65 6.55
C ASP A 161 18.68 6.31 7.22
N HIS A 162 17.73 5.78 8.00
CA HIS A 162 17.87 4.59 8.83
C HIS A 162 17.85 3.27 8.04
N ASP A 163 18.35 2.20 8.65
CA ASP A 163 18.28 0.85 8.06
C ASP A 163 16.83 0.36 8.00
N PRO A 164 16.24 0.17 6.80
CA PRO A 164 14.83 -0.16 6.66
C PRO A 164 14.50 -1.56 7.21
N LEU A 165 15.48 -2.49 7.24
CA LEU A 165 15.31 -3.81 7.86
C LEU A 165 15.21 -3.72 9.38
N ALA A 166 16.03 -2.88 10.01
CA ALA A 166 15.96 -2.66 11.46
C ALA A 166 14.64 -1.98 11.84
N GLY A 167 14.20 -0.98 11.06
CA GLY A 167 12.93 -0.29 11.29
C GLY A 167 11.73 -1.22 11.21
N ILE A 168 11.64 -2.05 10.15
CA ILE A 168 10.52 -2.99 10.02
C ILE A 168 10.55 -4.10 11.06
N GLU A 169 11.73 -4.56 11.46
CA GLU A 169 11.86 -5.53 12.53
C GLU A 169 11.35 -4.94 13.84
N GLN A 170 11.70 -3.70 14.18
CA GLN A 170 11.23 -3.04 15.39
C GLN A 170 9.69 -2.96 15.41
N ILE A 171 9.06 -2.51 14.32
CA ILE A 171 7.59 -2.51 14.18
C ILE A 171 7.03 -3.91 14.42
N TYR A 172 7.66 -4.94 13.85
CA TYR A 172 7.24 -6.32 14.04
C TYR A 172 7.35 -6.78 15.51
N ARG A 173 8.43 -6.42 16.21
CA ARG A 173 8.62 -6.74 17.63
C ARG A 173 7.56 -6.06 18.49
N ASP A 174 7.24 -4.81 18.21
CA ASP A 174 6.27 -4.01 18.97
C ASP A 174 4.82 -4.54 18.85
N LEU A 175 4.52 -5.33 17.83
CA LEU A 175 3.20 -5.98 17.68
C LEU A 175 2.96 -7.14 18.67
N ASP A 176 4.02 -7.71 19.26
CA ASP A 176 3.97 -8.82 20.23
C ASP A 176 3.09 -10.03 19.82
N ASP A 177 2.97 -10.30 18.51
CA ASP A 177 2.29 -11.47 17.96
C ASP A 177 3.23 -12.13 16.93
N PRO A 178 4.12 -13.04 17.38
CA PRO A 178 5.16 -13.60 16.54
C PRO A 178 4.62 -14.62 15.52
N ARG A 179 5.27 -14.72 14.36
CA ARG A 179 4.80 -15.45 13.18
C ARG A 179 5.97 -16.20 12.55
N PRO A 180 5.92 -17.53 12.39
CA PRO A 180 7.02 -18.31 11.83
C PRO A 180 7.49 -17.82 10.46
N ALA A 181 6.57 -17.44 9.57
CA ALA A 181 6.91 -16.93 8.23
C ALA A 181 7.73 -15.63 8.30
N VAL A 182 7.41 -14.73 9.23
CA VAL A 182 8.15 -13.47 9.43
C VAL A 182 9.55 -13.75 9.97
N GLU A 183 9.68 -14.64 10.97
CA GLU A 183 11.00 -14.98 11.54
C GLU A 183 11.90 -15.69 10.52
N ALA A 184 11.34 -16.57 9.68
CA ALA A 184 12.05 -17.17 8.55
C ALA A 184 12.54 -16.09 7.56
N GLY A 185 11.67 -15.15 7.19
CA GLY A 185 12.03 -14.05 6.29
C GLY A 185 13.08 -13.10 6.87
N LEU A 186 12.95 -12.69 8.14
CA LEU A 186 13.94 -11.85 8.83
C LEU A 186 15.31 -12.54 8.88
N ARG A 187 15.34 -13.84 9.21
CA ARG A 187 16.59 -14.60 9.25
C ARG A 187 17.22 -14.71 7.87
N TRP A 188 16.46 -15.06 6.84
CA TRP A 188 16.95 -15.11 5.47
C TRP A 188 17.51 -13.75 5.00
N LEU A 189 16.79 -12.65 5.28
CA LEU A 189 17.22 -11.29 4.90
C LEU A 189 18.57 -10.91 5.53
N ARG A 190 18.81 -11.28 6.79
CA ARG A 190 20.10 -11.05 7.45
C ARG A 190 21.22 -11.90 6.85
N GLU A 191 20.94 -13.18 6.56
CA GLU A 191 21.92 -14.12 6.02
C GLU A 191 22.32 -13.80 4.57
N HIS A 192 21.44 -13.13 3.80
CA HIS A 192 21.62 -12.87 2.37
C HIS A 192 21.75 -11.38 2.01
N ARG A 193 22.01 -10.50 2.99
CA ARG A 193 22.07 -9.05 2.78
C ARG A 193 23.08 -8.68 1.68
N PRO A 194 22.67 -7.94 0.62
CA PRO A 194 23.58 -7.51 -0.43
C PRO A 194 24.58 -6.47 0.09
N ALA A 195 25.64 -6.23 -0.69
CA ALA A 195 26.59 -5.17 -0.39
C ALA A 195 25.91 -3.79 -0.40
N ASP A 196 26.42 -2.88 0.43
CA ASP A 196 25.90 -1.52 0.50
C ASP A 196 26.13 -0.76 -0.82
N ARG A 197 25.19 0.13 -1.12
CA ARG A 197 25.26 1.08 -2.24
C ARG A 197 25.32 2.50 -1.69
N PRO A 198 25.85 3.47 -2.45
CA PRO A 198 25.69 4.87 -2.12
C PRO A 198 24.21 5.20 -1.91
N LYS A 199 23.91 5.98 -0.86
CA LYS A 199 22.54 6.42 -0.59
C LYS A 199 22.00 7.22 -1.77
N ALA A 200 20.72 7.03 -2.05
CA ALA A 200 19.96 7.78 -3.04
C ALA A 200 18.65 8.25 -2.40
N LEU A 201 17.97 9.20 -3.04
CA LEU A 201 16.56 9.47 -2.75
C LEU A 201 15.78 8.20 -3.12
N VAL A 202 15.09 7.62 -2.15
CA VAL A 202 14.18 6.48 -2.32
C VAL A 202 12.76 7.01 -2.14
N HIS A 203 11.87 6.69 -3.06
CA HIS A 203 10.46 7.07 -3.01
C HIS A 203 9.72 6.36 -1.87
N GLY A 204 10.03 5.09 -1.63
CA GLY A 204 9.55 4.30 -0.47
C GLY A 204 8.18 3.63 -0.69
N ASP A 205 7.33 4.22 -1.54
CA ASP A 205 6.07 3.61 -2.01
C ASP A 205 5.91 3.61 -3.55
N PHE A 206 6.95 3.24 -4.30
CA PHE A 206 6.93 3.26 -5.77
C PHE A 206 6.10 2.10 -6.36
N ARG A 207 4.78 2.28 -6.51
CA ARG A 207 3.84 1.26 -6.99
C ARG A 207 2.75 1.83 -7.90
N LEU A 208 2.11 0.96 -8.69
CA LEU A 208 1.13 1.33 -9.73
C LEU A 208 0.02 2.31 -9.32
N GLY A 209 -0.43 2.26 -8.06
CA GLY A 209 -1.48 3.17 -7.56
C GLY A 209 -1.01 4.62 -7.36
N ASN A 210 0.29 4.87 -7.47
CA ASN A 210 0.93 6.16 -7.21
C ASN A 210 1.50 6.78 -8.50
N PHE A 211 1.06 6.31 -9.67
CA PHE A 211 1.42 6.91 -10.96
C PHE A 211 0.20 7.53 -11.62
N LEU A 212 0.40 8.65 -12.31
CA LEU A 212 -0.54 9.14 -13.33
C LEU A 212 0.01 8.78 -14.70
N ILE A 213 -0.76 7.99 -15.44
CA ILE A 213 -0.37 7.49 -16.77
C ILE A 213 -1.41 7.91 -17.80
N GLU A 214 -0.92 8.30 -18.97
CA GLU A 214 -1.71 8.51 -20.18
C GLU A 214 -1.34 7.47 -21.26
N PRO A 215 -2.12 7.32 -22.34
CA PRO A 215 -1.85 6.35 -23.40
C PRO A 215 -0.48 6.44 -24.06
N ASP A 216 0.25 7.54 -23.88
CA ASP A 216 1.58 7.77 -24.42
C ASP A 216 2.71 7.63 -23.38
N GLY A 217 2.45 7.68 -22.07
CA GLY A 217 3.50 7.50 -21.06
C GLY A 217 3.13 7.92 -19.63
N VAL A 218 4.15 7.90 -18.77
CA VAL A 218 4.07 8.34 -17.36
C VAL A 218 4.03 9.87 -17.31
N ARG A 219 3.07 10.43 -16.58
CA ARG A 219 2.88 11.88 -16.38
C ARG A 219 3.34 12.37 -15.02
N ALA A 220 3.13 11.57 -13.98
CA ALA A 220 3.57 11.93 -12.63
C ALA A 220 3.77 10.72 -11.73
N VAL A 221 4.75 10.83 -10.84
CA VAL A 221 4.92 10.01 -9.63
C VAL A 221 4.35 10.78 -8.45
N LEU A 222 3.44 10.15 -7.72
CA LEU A 222 2.70 10.72 -6.60
C LEU A 222 3.13 10.09 -5.27
N ASP A 223 2.72 10.73 -4.17
CA ASP A 223 2.77 10.17 -2.82
C ASP A 223 4.19 9.89 -2.29
N TRP A 224 4.90 10.98 -2.00
CA TRP A 224 6.29 10.97 -1.54
C TRP A 224 6.40 10.97 -0.01
N GLU A 225 5.35 10.57 0.70
CA GLU A 225 5.28 10.65 2.16
C GLU A 225 6.19 9.66 2.89
N LEU A 226 6.65 8.61 2.20
CA LEU A 226 7.60 7.61 2.68
C LEU A 226 9.01 7.79 2.10
N ALA A 227 9.28 8.95 1.49
CA ALA A 227 10.57 9.22 0.88
C ALA A 227 11.67 9.33 1.94
N HIS A 228 12.82 8.75 1.66
CA HIS A 228 13.95 8.66 2.59
C HIS A 228 15.28 8.51 1.82
N LEU A 229 16.41 8.62 2.53
CA LEU A 229 17.74 8.34 1.97
C LEU A 229 18.11 6.87 2.21
N GLY A 230 18.17 6.10 1.14
CA GLY A 230 18.29 4.65 1.25
C GLY A 230 19.02 3.99 0.09
N ASN A 231 18.92 2.67 0.04
CA ASN A 231 19.44 1.90 -1.08
C ASN A 231 18.46 2.03 -2.26
N PRO A 232 18.92 2.46 -3.46
CA PRO A 232 18.04 2.66 -4.60
C PRO A 232 17.31 1.39 -5.07
N ILE A 233 17.80 0.20 -4.73
CA ILE A 233 17.18 -1.05 -5.18
C ILE A 233 15.90 -1.35 -4.38
N GLU A 234 15.66 -0.66 -3.27
CA GLU A 234 14.43 -0.77 -2.49
C GLU A 234 13.19 -0.52 -3.36
N ASP A 235 13.15 0.57 -4.11
CA ASP A 235 11.98 0.91 -4.93
C ASP A 235 11.77 -0.07 -6.09
N LEU A 236 12.85 -0.58 -6.68
CA LEU A 236 12.80 -1.59 -7.74
C LEU A 236 12.20 -2.91 -7.21
N GLY A 237 12.66 -3.34 -6.02
CA GLY A 237 12.14 -4.50 -5.32
C GLY A 237 10.69 -4.30 -4.89
N TRP A 238 10.36 -3.11 -4.37
CA TRP A 238 9.00 -2.73 -3.98
C TRP A 238 8.05 -2.88 -5.15
N LEU A 239 8.34 -2.31 -6.32
CA LEU A 239 7.48 -2.44 -7.51
C LEU A 239 7.29 -3.90 -7.98
N CYS A 240 8.20 -4.80 -7.62
CA CYS A 240 8.11 -6.23 -7.92
C CYS A 240 7.25 -7.02 -6.91
N VAL A 241 6.93 -6.45 -5.74
CA VAL A 241 6.12 -7.14 -4.70
C VAL A 241 4.75 -7.54 -5.27
N ARG A 242 4.34 -8.79 -5.01
CA ARG A 242 3.14 -9.38 -5.57
C ARG A 242 1.84 -8.64 -5.21
N ALA A 243 1.77 -8.02 -4.04
CA ALA A 243 0.66 -7.18 -3.61
C ALA A 243 0.33 -6.05 -4.62
N TRP A 244 1.34 -5.54 -5.33
CA TRP A 244 1.20 -4.44 -6.29
C TRP A 244 0.94 -4.90 -7.72
N ARG A 245 0.76 -6.21 -7.95
CA ARG A 245 0.41 -6.77 -9.25
C ARG A 245 -1.11 -6.82 -9.47
N PHE A 246 -1.92 -6.59 -8.43
CA PHE A 246 -3.38 -6.53 -8.50
C PHE A 246 -4.04 -7.78 -9.15
N GLY A 247 -3.41 -8.94 -8.96
CA GLY A 247 -3.84 -10.23 -9.51
C GLY A 247 -3.32 -10.55 -10.90
N ALA A 248 -2.49 -9.69 -11.50
CA ALA A 248 -1.79 -9.99 -12.75
C ALA A 248 -0.51 -10.81 -12.50
N ALA A 249 -0.12 -11.63 -13.48
CA ALA A 249 1.04 -12.51 -13.38
C ALA A 249 2.39 -11.79 -13.53
N ALA A 250 2.45 -10.75 -14.39
CA ALA A 250 3.69 -10.07 -14.71
C ALA A 250 4.33 -9.42 -13.46
N PRO A 251 5.65 -9.57 -13.26
CA PRO A 251 6.27 -9.28 -11.97
C PRO A 251 6.30 -7.79 -11.60
N VAL A 252 6.41 -6.90 -12.59
CA VAL A 252 6.57 -5.45 -12.37
C VAL A 252 5.21 -4.79 -12.37
N GLY A 253 4.60 -4.60 -11.19
CA GLY A 253 3.26 -4.05 -11.04
C GLY A 253 2.16 -4.77 -11.85
N GLY A 254 2.39 -5.98 -12.37
CA GLY A 254 1.44 -6.62 -13.28
C GLY A 254 1.49 -6.12 -14.74
N LEU A 255 2.56 -5.43 -15.15
CA LEU A 255 2.68 -4.79 -16.47
C LEU A 255 3.73 -5.43 -17.39
N GLY A 256 4.87 -5.85 -16.85
CA GLY A 256 6.00 -6.34 -17.65
C GLY A 256 7.03 -7.15 -16.85
N SER A 257 8.13 -7.49 -17.51
CA SER A 257 9.19 -8.33 -16.95
C SER A 257 10.18 -7.53 -16.09
N ARG A 258 10.91 -8.23 -15.20
CA ARG A 258 12.00 -7.63 -14.42
C ARG A 258 13.12 -7.12 -15.35
N GLU A 259 13.39 -7.81 -16.45
CA GLU A 259 14.39 -7.35 -17.43
C GLU A 259 14.03 -6.00 -18.05
N GLN A 260 12.76 -5.80 -18.44
CA GLN A 260 12.31 -4.50 -18.97
C GLN A 260 12.51 -3.38 -17.95
N LEU A 261 12.19 -3.64 -16.67
CA LEU A 261 12.40 -2.70 -15.57
C LEU A 261 13.88 -2.35 -15.43
N LEU A 262 14.75 -3.36 -15.39
CA LEU A 262 16.19 -3.16 -15.24
C LEU A 262 16.81 -2.47 -16.47
N ASP A 263 16.35 -2.77 -17.68
CA ASP A 263 16.76 -2.08 -18.91
C ASP A 263 16.40 -0.60 -18.86
N GLY A 264 15.20 -0.29 -18.36
CA GLY A 264 14.76 1.07 -18.09
C GLY A 264 15.68 1.81 -17.13
N TYR A 265 15.92 1.15 -15.99
CA TYR A 265 16.72 1.67 -14.91
C TYR A 265 18.15 1.96 -15.33
N GLU A 266 18.80 1.02 -16.00
CA GLU A 266 20.19 1.15 -16.46
C GLU A 266 20.38 2.33 -17.41
N ARG A 267 19.41 2.58 -18.32
CA ARG A 267 19.48 3.70 -19.26
C ARG A 267 19.60 5.06 -18.58
N SER A 268 18.99 5.23 -17.40
CA SER A 268 19.06 6.49 -16.68
C SER A 268 20.12 6.38 -15.58
N ALA A 269 20.06 5.40 -14.68
CA ALA A 269 20.95 5.27 -13.53
C ALA A 269 22.42 5.02 -13.90
N GLY A 270 22.70 4.51 -15.10
CA GLY A 270 24.06 4.23 -15.58
C GLY A 270 24.68 2.94 -15.04
N TYR A 271 23.91 2.12 -14.32
CA TYR A 271 24.31 0.79 -13.87
C TYR A 271 23.10 -0.15 -13.79
N ARG A 272 23.38 -1.45 -13.83
CA ARG A 272 22.35 -2.50 -13.69
C ARG A 272 22.49 -3.25 -12.36
N PRO A 273 21.44 -3.31 -11.54
CA PRO A 273 21.38 -4.19 -10.38
C PRO A 273 21.42 -5.66 -10.79
N THR A 274 22.03 -6.51 -9.97
CA THR A 274 22.01 -7.96 -10.19
C THR A 274 20.62 -8.53 -9.85
N ALA A 275 20.30 -9.71 -10.42
CA ALA A 275 19.07 -10.42 -10.09
C ALA A 275 18.99 -10.78 -8.59
N ALA A 276 20.12 -11.08 -7.96
CA ALA A 276 20.20 -11.39 -6.52
C ALA A 276 19.88 -10.16 -5.65
N GLU A 277 20.39 -8.98 -6.01
CA GLU A 277 20.05 -7.74 -5.31
C GLU A 277 18.56 -7.42 -5.44
N LEU A 278 18.02 -7.46 -6.66
CA LEU A 278 16.60 -7.21 -6.89
C LEU A 278 15.72 -8.21 -6.12
N HIS A 279 16.12 -9.48 -6.10
CA HIS A 279 15.41 -10.52 -5.37
C HIS A 279 15.41 -10.24 -3.86
N TRP A 280 16.55 -9.88 -3.28
CA TRP A 280 16.63 -9.53 -1.86
C TRP A 280 15.69 -8.38 -1.50
N TRP A 281 15.65 -7.33 -2.33
CA TRP A 281 14.76 -6.18 -2.11
C TRP A 281 13.28 -6.51 -2.37
N GLU A 282 12.95 -7.45 -3.27
CA GLU A 282 11.59 -7.97 -3.43
C GLU A 282 11.14 -8.78 -2.21
N VAL A 283 12.02 -9.60 -1.64
CA VAL A 283 11.78 -10.31 -0.38
C VAL A 283 11.57 -9.32 0.76
N PHE A 284 12.45 -8.33 0.90
CA PHE A 284 12.32 -7.27 1.90
C PHE A 284 11.00 -6.51 1.74
N GLY A 285 10.64 -6.10 0.52
CA GLY A 285 9.38 -5.43 0.24
C GLY A 285 8.16 -6.28 0.59
N THR A 286 8.22 -7.59 0.33
CA THR A 286 7.15 -8.53 0.70
C THR A 286 7.01 -8.65 2.22
N LEU A 287 8.13 -8.75 2.95
CA LEU A 287 8.14 -8.76 4.41
C LEU A 287 7.68 -7.42 5.01
N LYS A 288 8.11 -6.29 4.43
CA LYS A 288 7.67 -4.94 4.80
C LYS A 288 6.16 -4.81 4.70
N TRP A 289 5.57 -5.22 3.58
CA TRP A 289 4.13 -5.22 3.43
C TRP A 289 3.41 -6.18 4.40
N LEU A 290 3.95 -7.37 4.63
CA LEU A 290 3.43 -8.31 5.62
C LEU A 290 3.38 -7.70 7.02
N VAL A 291 4.45 -7.05 7.49
CA VAL A 291 4.48 -6.42 8.81
C VAL A 291 3.56 -5.20 8.87
N LEU A 292 3.57 -4.33 7.85
CA LEU A 292 2.71 -3.13 7.82
C LEU A 292 1.22 -3.46 7.73
N SER A 293 0.83 -4.52 7.02
CA SER A 293 -0.57 -4.98 6.98
C SER A 293 -1.03 -5.49 8.34
N ARG A 294 -0.15 -6.16 9.11
CA ARG A 294 -0.44 -6.54 10.50
C ARG A 294 -0.56 -5.35 11.42
N PHE A 295 0.32 -4.36 11.29
CA PHE A 295 0.22 -3.10 12.04
C PHE A 295 -1.10 -2.38 11.76
N GLN A 296 -1.52 -2.30 10.50
CA GLN A 296 -2.82 -1.73 10.12
C GLN A 296 -3.99 -2.50 10.74
N ALA A 297 -3.94 -3.84 10.75
CA ALA A 297 -4.96 -4.64 11.40
C ALA A 297 -5.00 -4.40 12.93
N GLN A 298 -3.83 -4.22 13.56
CA GLN A 298 -3.73 -4.01 15.00
C GLN A 298 -4.38 -2.69 15.44
N ARG A 299 -4.33 -1.63 14.63
CA ARG A 299 -5.07 -0.39 14.90
C ARG A 299 -6.57 -0.63 15.06
N HIS A 300 -7.13 -1.61 14.35
CA HIS A 300 -8.51 -2.02 14.53
C HIS A 300 -8.72 -2.90 15.77
N LEU A 301 -7.89 -3.93 15.93
CA LEU A 301 -8.03 -4.92 16.99
C LEU A 301 -7.77 -4.34 18.39
N GLY A 302 -6.84 -3.38 18.49
CA GLY A 302 -6.51 -2.66 19.73
C GLY A 302 -7.52 -1.58 20.11
N GLY A 303 -8.47 -1.25 19.22
CA GLY A 303 -9.53 -0.25 19.47
C GLY A 303 -9.18 1.19 19.09
N ASP A 304 -7.99 1.46 18.55
CA ASP A 304 -7.57 2.80 18.10
C ASP A 304 -8.46 3.31 16.96
N GLU A 305 -8.84 2.42 16.03
CA GLU A 305 -9.69 2.75 14.88
C GLU A 305 -10.69 1.64 14.55
N ARG A 306 -12.00 1.91 14.71
CA ARG A 306 -13.04 0.98 14.27
C ARG A 306 -13.25 1.06 12.75
N SER A 307 -12.54 0.23 11.98
CA SER A 307 -12.58 0.21 10.51
C SER A 307 -12.84 -1.19 9.94
N LEU A 308 -13.77 -1.28 8.98
CA LEU A 308 -14.04 -2.51 8.21
C LEU A 308 -12.88 -2.86 7.27
N GLU A 309 -12.24 -1.85 6.71
CA GLU A 309 -11.08 -2.00 5.82
C GLU A 309 -9.89 -2.59 6.57
N LEU A 310 -9.56 -2.05 7.76
CA LEU A 310 -8.48 -2.56 8.60
C LEU A 310 -8.76 -3.99 9.07
N ALA A 311 -10.01 -4.30 9.43
CA ALA A 311 -10.43 -5.67 9.74
C ALA A 311 -10.25 -6.64 8.55
N ALA A 312 -10.61 -6.20 7.34
CA ALA A 312 -10.43 -6.97 6.12
C ALA A 312 -8.95 -7.18 5.76
N ILE A 313 -8.08 -6.18 6.02
CA ILE A 313 -6.62 -6.33 5.91
C ILE A 313 -6.14 -7.43 6.87
N GLY A 314 -6.57 -7.41 8.14
CA GLY A 314 -6.20 -8.42 9.13
C GLY A 314 -6.50 -9.85 8.70
N ARG A 315 -7.66 -10.09 8.08
CA ARG A 315 -8.01 -11.42 7.54
C ARG A 315 -7.16 -11.84 6.36
N ARG A 316 -6.56 -10.90 5.62
CA ARG A 316 -5.79 -11.14 4.39
C ARG A 316 -4.28 -11.07 4.57
N VAL A 317 -3.79 -10.91 5.81
CA VAL A 317 -2.35 -11.01 6.16
C VAL A 317 -1.72 -12.29 5.62
N CYS A 318 -2.47 -13.40 5.60
CA CYS A 318 -2.01 -14.68 5.06
C CYS A 318 -1.63 -14.65 3.58
N GLU A 319 -2.14 -13.71 2.78
CA GLU A 319 -1.71 -13.50 1.39
C GLU A 319 -0.24 -13.09 1.35
N SER A 320 0.17 -12.21 2.27
CA SER A 320 1.55 -11.73 2.36
C SER A 320 2.47 -12.75 3.03
N GLU A 321 1.96 -13.59 3.94
CA GLU A 321 2.72 -14.76 4.44
C GLU A 321 2.98 -15.75 3.30
N TYR A 322 1.97 -16.04 2.48
CA TYR A 322 2.09 -16.89 1.31
C TYR A 322 3.08 -16.33 0.29
N ASP A 323 2.95 -15.04 -0.04
CA ASP A 323 3.84 -14.36 -0.97
C ASP A 323 5.28 -14.37 -0.48
N LEU A 324 5.51 -14.20 0.83
CA LEU A 324 6.83 -14.26 1.44
C LEU A 324 7.46 -15.66 1.31
N LEU A 325 6.70 -16.72 1.62
CA LEU A 325 7.18 -18.10 1.47
C LEU A 325 7.45 -18.45 0.00
N ALA A 326 6.58 -17.99 -0.91
CA ALA A 326 6.71 -18.23 -2.33
C ALA A 326 7.96 -17.54 -2.91
N VAL A 327 8.18 -16.26 -2.58
CA VAL A 327 9.36 -15.52 -3.05
C VAL A 327 10.64 -16.12 -2.47
N LEU A 328 10.63 -16.58 -1.21
CA LEU A 328 11.78 -17.24 -0.59
C LEU A 328 12.04 -18.67 -1.12
N GLY A 329 11.14 -19.25 -1.90
CA GLY A 329 11.20 -20.67 -2.29
C GLY A 329 11.00 -21.63 -1.11
N LEU A 330 10.38 -21.16 -0.02
CA LEU A 330 10.13 -21.93 1.20
C LEU A 330 8.73 -22.55 1.25
N LEU A 331 7.81 -22.13 0.39
CA LEU A 331 6.48 -22.71 0.28
C LEU A 331 6.56 -24.20 -0.07
N ASP A 332 5.87 -25.04 0.70
CA ASP A 332 5.67 -26.46 0.39
C ASP A 332 4.28 -26.66 -0.21
N GLU A 333 4.21 -26.72 -1.54
CA GLU A 333 2.97 -26.94 -2.29
C GLU A 333 2.45 -28.39 -2.17
N GLY A 334 3.27 -29.32 -1.68
CA GLY A 334 2.89 -30.71 -1.43
C GLY A 334 2.01 -30.87 -0.19
N VAL A 335 1.91 -29.84 0.66
CA VAL A 335 1.05 -29.86 1.85
C VAL A 335 -0.42 -29.83 1.45
N SER A 336 -1.11 -30.94 1.70
CA SER A 336 -2.56 -31.00 1.60
C SER A 336 -3.19 -30.39 2.85
N VAL A 337 -3.93 -29.30 2.68
CA VAL A 337 -4.84 -28.81 3.72
C VAL A 337 -6.15 -29.60 3.61
N PRO A 338 -6.74 -30.07 4.73
CA PRO A 338 -8.03 -30.76 4.72
C PRO A 338 -9.12 -29.95 4.00
N SER A 339 -9.99 -30.66 3.27
CA SER A 339 -11.18 -30.06 2.69
C SER A 339 -12.19 -29.71 3.79
N PRO A 340 -13.10 -28.73 3.54
CA PRO A 340 -14.22 -28.46 4.43
C PRO A 340 -15.01 -29.74 4.70
N SER A 341 -15.38 -29.96 5.96
CA SER A 341 -16.25 -31.07 6.35
C SER A 341 -17.72 -30.72 6.15
N ASP A 342 -18.59 -31.71 5.99
CA ASP A 342 -20.03 -31.50 6.05
C ASP A 342 -20.41 -30.85 7.39
N MET A 343 -21.29 -29.84 7.32
CA MET A 343 -21.73 -29.12 8.51
C MET A 343 -22.48 -30.09 9.44
N PRO A 344 -22.10 -30.16 10.73
CA PRO A 344 -22.78 -31.05 11.66
C PRO A 344 -24.25 -30.63 11.84
N ALA A 345 -25.14 -31.60 12.01
CA ALA A 345 -26.53 -31.33 12.34
C ALA A 345 -26.61 -30.56 13.67
N THR A 346 -27.41 -29.48 13.68
CA THR A 346 -27.60 -28.63 14.86
C THR A 346 -29.04 -28.74 15.36
N VAL A 347 -29.28 -28.32 16.60
CA VAL A 347 -30.65 -28.20 17.16
C VAL A 347 -31.47 -27.06 16.53
N HIS A 348 -30.85 -26.25 15.66
CA HIS A 348 -31.47 -25.10 15.00
C HIS A 348 -31.97 -25.48 13.61
N ASP A 349 -33.07 -24.84 13.20
CA ASP A 349 -33.68 -24.99 11.88
C ASP A 349 -32.81 -24.42 10.76
N ARG A 350 -33.12 -24.80 9.51
CA ARG A 350 -32.51 -24.22 8.31
C ARG A 350 -33.14 -22.86 7.94
N PRO A 351 -32.38 -21.96 7.29
CA PRO A 351 -31.00 -22.11 6.80
C PRO A 351 -29.93 -22.05 7.90
N HIS A 352 -28.80 -22.75 7.70
CA HIS A 352 -27.63 -22.70 8.58
C HIS A 352 -26.96 -21.31 8.55
N SER A 353 -26.15 -21.01 9.58
CA SER A 353 -25.43 -19.73 9.67
C SER A 353 -24.53 -19.45 8.45
N THR A 354 -23.89 -20.47 7.87
CA THR A 354 -23.10 -20.33 6.63
C THR A 354 -23.98 -19.88 5.46
N GLU A 355 -25.14 -20.52 5.28
CA GLU A 355 -26.11 -20.18 4.22
C GLU A 355 -26.66 -18.76 4.40
N ILE A 356 -26.89 -18.33 5.65
CA ILE A 356 -27.32 -16.96 5.96
C ILE A 356 -26.24 -15.95 5.58
N LEU A 357 -24.98 -16.21 5.96
CA LEU A 357 -23.86 -15.32 5.67
C LEU A 357 -23.62 -15.18 4.15
N GLU A 358 -23.71 -16.29 3.42
CA GLU A 358 -23.63 -16.31 1.95
C GLU A 358 -24.76 -15.51 1.32
N LEU A 359 -26.01 -15.77 1.71
CA LEU A 359 -27.17 -15.04 1.21
C LEU A 359 -27.03 -13.52 1.44
N VAL A 360 -26.65 -13.11 2.65
CA VAL A 360 -26.47 -11.68 2.97
C VAL A 360 -25.31 -11.08 2.17
N ALA A 361 -24.19 -11.78 2.03
CA ALA A 361 -23.06 -11.31 1.23
C ALA A 361 -23.47 -11.11 -0.23
N ASP A 362 -24.20 -12.06 -0.81
CA ASP A 362 -24.67 -12.02 -2.19
C ASP A 362 -25.67 -10.90 -2.42
N THR A 363 -26.67 -10.73 -1.53
CA THR A 363 -27.64 -9.63 -1.63
C THR A 363 -26.95 -8.26 -1.54
N LEU A 364 -25.97 -8.09 -0.65
CA LEU A 364 -25.20 -6.84 -0.55
C LEU A 364 -24.43 -6.53 -1.83
N ALA A 365 -23.82 -7.55 -2.45
CA ALA A 365 -22.96 -7.38 -3.62
C ALA A 365 -23.73 -7.30 -4.95
N ALA A 366 -24.80 -8.08 -5.11
CA ALA A 366 -25.53 -8.26 -6.36
C ALA A 366 -26.75 -7.34 -6.49
N GLU A 367 -27.39 -6.98 -5.37
CA GLU A 367 -28.62 -6.18 -5.38
C GLU A 367 -28.39 -4.78 -4.82
N ILE A 368 -27.91 -4.68 -3.57
CA ILE A 368 -27.86 -3.40 -2.85
C ILE A 368 -26.75 -2.50 -3.40
N GLY A 369 -25.52 -3.01 -3.53
CA GLY A 369 -24.37 -2.23 -4.02
C GLY A 369 -24.58 -1.61 -5.41
N PRO A 370 -25.05 -2.38 -6.43
CA PRO A 370 -25.35 -1.86 -7.76
C PRO A 370 -26.52 -0.87 -7.79
N ALA A 371 -27.50 -1.00 -6.90
CA ALA A 371 -28.65 -0.10 -6.84
C ALA A 371 -28.32 1.30 -6.27
N LEU A 372 -27.20 1.46 -5.55
CA LEU A 372 -26.78 2.77 -5.05
C LEU A 372 -26.39 3.70 -6.21
N PRO A 373 -26.66 5.01 -6.12
CA PRO A 373 -26.28 5.95 -7.17
C PRO A 373 -24.77 6.32 -7.13
N PRO A 374 -24.19 6.86 -8.21
CA PRO A 374 -22.74 7.12 -8.34
C PRO A 374 -22.13 8.01 -7.24
N GLU A 375 -22.90 8.98 -6.74
CA GLU A 375 -22.51 9.87 -5.64
C GLU A 375 -22.24 9.12 -4.33
N GLN A 376 -22.79 7.91 -4.17
CA GLN A 376 -22.56 7.03 -3.03
C GLN A 376 -21.43 6.01 -3.25
N SER A 377 -20.42 6.38 -4.04
CA SER A 377 -19.26 5.53 -4.34
C SER A 377 -18.58 4.94 -3.09
N ARG A 378 -18.48 5.72 -2.00
CA ARG A 378 -17.93 5.24 -0.72
C ARG A 378 -18.80 4.15 -0.08
N SER A 379 -20.11 4.34 -0.02
CA SER A 379 -21.04 3.34 0.51
C SER A 379 -20.99 2.05 -0.32
N ARG A 380 -20.95 2.16 -1.64
CA ARG A 380 -20.80 1.01 -2.55
C ARG A 380 -19.47 0.27 -2.30
N TYR A 381 -18.38 1.01 -2.06
CA TYR A 381 -17.10 0.43 -1.70
C TYR A 381 -17.18 -0.35 -0.37
N LEU A 382 -17.73 0.27 0.68
CA LEU A 382 -17.88 -0.35 2.00
C LEU A 382 -18.75 -1.61 1.95
N LEU A 383 -19.85 -1.60 1.18
CA LEU A 383 -20.70 -2.78 0.99
C LEU A 383 -19.92 -3.95 0.40
N ARG A 384 -19.01 -3.69 -0.53
CA ARG A 384 -18.13 -4.74 -1.08
C ARG A 384 -17.13 -5.25 -0.05
N VAL A 385 -16.65 -4.42 0.86
CA VAL A 385 -15.82 -4.87 2.00
C VAL A 385 -16.63 -5.76 2.94
N CYS A 386 -17.86 -5.36 3.29
CA CYS A 386 -18.77 -6.16 4.11
C CYS A 386 -19.06 -7.54 3.49
N ALA A 387 -19.45 -7.57 2.21
CA ALA A 387 -19.74 -8.83 1.51
C ALA A 387 -18.52 -9.77 1.50
N ASN A 388 -17.32 -9.22 1.29
CA ASN A 388 -16.09 -10.01 1.35
C ASN A 388 -15.85 -10.59 2.75
N LEU A 389 -16.00 -9.79 3.82
CA LEU A 389 -15.83 -10.24 5.20
C LEU A 389 -16.84 -11.34 5.59
N LEU A 390 -18.10 -11.18 5.20
CA LEU A 390 -19.15 -12.19 5.41
C LEU A 390 -18.81 -13.50 4.68
N GLY A 391 -18.36 -13.42 3.43
CA GLY A 391 -17.92 -14.60 2.69
C GLY A 391 -16.70 -15.29 3.32
N ILE A 392 -15.77 -14.52 3.91
CA ILE A 392 -14.64 -15.09 4.67
C ILE A 392 -15.16 -15.82 5.91
N ALA A 393 -16.08 -15.23 6.67
CA ALA A 393 -16.66 -15.85 7.86
C ALA A 393 -17.46 -17.11 7.52
N ALA A 394 -18.21 -17.12 6.41
CA ALA A 394 -18.93 -18.30 5.95
C ALA A 394 -17.97 -19.46 5.62
N ARG A 395 -16.88 -19.18 4.89
CA ARG A 395 -15.85 -20.19 4.57
C ARG A 395 -15.13 -20.71 5.81
N GLU A 396 -14.88 -19.85 6.80
CA GLU A 396 -14.25 -20.26 8.06
C GLU A 396 -15.13 -21.25 8.84
N LEU A 397 -16.43 -20.95 8.95
CA LEU A 397 -17.40 -21.83 9.58
C LEU A 397 -17.51 -23.17 8.83
N ALA A 398 -17.56 -23.14 7.50
CA ALA A 398 -17.63 -24.35 6.67
C ALA A 398 -16.35 -25.20 6.75
N ALA A 399 -15.17 -24.57 6.84
CA ALA A 399 -13.90 -25.29 6.92
C ALA A 399 -13.78 -26.14 8.20
N GLY A 400 -14.44 -25.74 9.28
CA GLY A 400 -14.44 -26.45 10.55
C GLY A 400 -13.05 -26.57 11.19
N PRO A 401 -12.86 -27.45 12.19
CA PRO A 401 -11.63 -27.52 12.97
C PRO A 401 -10.53 -28.36 12.31
N ALA A 402 -10.80 -29.03 11.18
CA ALA A 402 -9.89 -30.02 10.60
C ALA A 402 -8.53 -29.44 10.23
N ALA A 403 -8.51 -28.26 9.58
CA ALA A 403 -7.26 -27.58 9.23
C ALA A 403 -6.48 -27.13 10.49
N THR A 404 -7.18 -26.66 11.53
CA THR A 404 -6.57 -26.31 12.81
C THR A 404 -5.93 -27.53 13.48
N ALA A 405 -6.63 -28.67 13.49
CA ALA A 405 -6.10 -29.91 14.04
C ALA A 405 -4.85 -30.41 13.27
N GLU A 406 -4.86 -30.29 11.95
CA GLU A 406 -3.71 -30.63 11.11
C GLU A 406 -2.48 -29.73 11.41
N VAL A 407 -2.70 -28.42 11.54
CA VAL A 407 -1.62 -27.48 11.90
C VAL A 407 -1.06 -27.80 13.29
N HIS A 408 -1.94 -28.05 14.27
CA HIS A 408 -1.51 -28.43 15.63
C HIS A 408 -0.73 -29.76 15.63
N SER A 409 -1.14 -30.75 14.83
CA SER A 409 -0.44 -32.02 14.68
C SER A 409 1.00 -31.82 14.16
N ARG A 410 1.17 -30.96 13.14
CA ARG A 410 2.49 -30.63 12.59
C ARG A 410 3.37 -29.86 13.57
N LEU A 411 2.81 -28.92 14.31
CA LEU A 411 3.52 -28.21 15.37
C LEU A 411 3.95 -29.17 16.49
N ALA A 412 3.08 -30.08 16.90
CA ALA A 412 3.39 -31.09 17.92
C ALA A 412 4.51 -32.04 17.46
N ALA A 413 4.56 -32.41 16.18
CA ALA A 413 5.67 -33.18 15.61
C ALA A 413 7.03 -32.45 15.70
N LEU A 414 7.00 -31.10 15.69
CA LEU A 414 8.16 -30.24 15.94
C LEU A 414 8.37 -29.95 17.44
N SER A 415 7.63 -30.63 18.33
CA SER A 415 7.61 -30.36 19.77
C SER A 415 7.30 -28.89 20.09
N CYS A 416 6.44 -28.24 19.30
CA CYS A 416 5.94 -26.88 19.51
C CYS A 416 4.44 -26.93 19.80
N GLU A 417 3.98 -26.17 20.78
CA GLU A 417 2.55 -26.10 21.16
C GLU A 417 1.79 -25.07 20.31
N SER A 418 2.49 -24.12 19.68
CA SER A 418 1.88 -23.03 18.91
C SER A 418 2.79 -22.49 17.79
N GLU A 419 2.20 -21.72 16.86
CA GLU A 419 2.97 -20.93 15.89
C GLU A 419 3.90 -19.93 16.58
N ALA A 420 3.51 -19.37 17.73
CA ALA A 420 4.32 -18.43 18.49
C ALA A 420 5.59 -19.09 19.06
N GLU A 421 5.47 -20.32 19.56
CA GLU A 421 6.63 -21.08 20.03
C GLU A 421 7.57 -21.46 18.87
N LEU A 422 7.03 -21.90 17.74
CA LEU A 422 7.82 -22.17 16.55
C LEU A 422 8.57 -20.90 16.09
N ALA A 423 7.90 -19.76 16.07
CA ALA A 423 8.51 -18.47 15.76
C ALA A 423 9.65 -18.12 16.73
N ALA A 424 9.46 -18.33 18.03
CA ALA A 424 10.51 -18.11 19.03
C ALA A 424 11.73 -19.03 18.83
N ARG A 425 11.52 -20.31 18.47
CA ARG A 425 12.61 -21.26 18.17
C ARG A 425 13.34 -20.94 16.87
N LEU A 426 12.64 -20.42 15.86
CA LEU A 426 13.26 -19.91 14.63
C LEU A 426 14.13 -18.68 14.93
N ARG A 427 13.61 -17.76 15.75
CA ARG A 427 14.30 -16.53 16.16
C ARG A 427 15.59 -16.83 16.94
N SER A 428 15.54 -17.76 17.88
CA SER A 428 16.71 -18.13 18.69
C SER A 428 17.74 -18.98 17.93
N GLY A 429 17.39 -19.46 16.73
CA GLY A 429 18.22 -20.38 15.96
C GLY A 429 18.11 -21.84 16.42
N ALA A 430 17.25 -22.16 17.39
CA ALA A 430 17.01 -23.53 17.85
C ALA A 430 16.39 -24.43 16.77
N MET A 431 15.74 -23.83 15.76
CA MET A 431 15.26 -24.52 14.56
C MET A 431 15.74 -23.80 13.30
N SER A 432 15.94 -24.57 12.22
CA SER A 432 16.22 -24.01 10.90
C SER A 432 14.91 -23.74 10.16
N TYR A 433 14.83 -22.59 9.49
CA TYR A 433 13.72 -22.29 8.58
C TYR A 433 13.78 -23.10 7.27
N THR A 434 14.91 -23.75 7.00
CA THR A 434 15.10 -24.64 5.83
C THR A 434 14.74 -26.09 6.12
N ASP A 435 14.41 -26.44 7.36
CA ASP A 435 13.98 -27.79 7.72
C ASP A 435 12.63 -28.11 7.07
N ASP A 436 12.51 -29.29 6.45
CA ASP A 436 11.31 -29.64 5.68
C ASP A 436 10.06 -29.77 6.55
N ALA A 437 10.19 -30.27 7.78
CA ALA A 437 9.05 -30.37 8.70
C ALA A 437 8.61 -28.99 9.19
N VAL A 438 9.56 -28.08 9.44
CA VAL A 438 9.27 -26.66 9.72
C VAL A 438 8.56 -26.01 8.53
N ARG A 439 9.10 -26.13 7.31
CA ARG A 439 8.49 -25.56 6.10
C ARG A 439 7.08 -26.09 5.87
N ALA A 440 6.87 -27.39 6.08
CA ALA A 440 5.55 -28.00 5.93
C ALA A 440 4.56 -27.50 6.98
N ALA A 441 4.98 -27.30 8.23
CA ALA A 441 4.13 -26.74 9.28
C ALA A 441 3.72 -25.29 8.99
N ILE A 442 4.66 -24.43 8.58
CA ILE A 442 4.38 -23.04 8.23
C ILE A 442 3.46 -22.98 6.99
N SER A 443 3.78 -23.78 5.96
CA SER A 443 2.98 -23.82 4.72
C SER A 443 1.55 -24.30 4.99
N ALA A 444 1.36 -25.33 5.83
CA ALA A 444 0.03 -25.80 6.23
C ALA A 444 -0.82 -24.68 6.85
N ALA A 445 -0.24 -23.93 7.79
CA ALA A 445 -0.92 -22.85 8.49
C ALA A 445 -1.31 -21.70 7.54
N VAL A 446 -0.39 -21.29 6.68
CA VAL A 446 -0.61 -20.22 5.70
C VAL A 446 -1.64 -20.63 4.65
N LEU A 447 -1.52 -21.83 4.08
CA LEU A 447 -2.47 -22.35 3.09
C LEU A 447 -3.87 -22.53 3.67
N ALA A 448 -3.99 -22.98 4.93
CA ALA A 448 -5.25 -23.10 5.63
C ALA A 448 -5.95 -21.74 5.78
N ARG A 449 -5.22 -20.72 6.25
CA ARG A 449 -5.73 -19.34 6.34
C ARG A 449 -6.12 -18.80 4.96
N LEU A 450 -5.30 -19.03 3.94
CA LEU A 450 -5.48 -18.48 2.61
C LEU A 450 -6.72 -19.04 1.90
N ARG A 451 -7.00 -20.35 2.03
CA ARG A 451 -8.21 -20.97 1.47
C ARG A 451 -9.50 -20.34 2.01
N VAL A 452 -9.48 -19.88 3.25
CA VAL A 452 -10.61 -19.19 3.89
C VAL A 452 -10.62 -17.70 3.48
N ALA A 453 -9.49 -17.01 3.61
CA ALA A 453 -9.41 -15.57 3.38
C ALA A 453 -9.61 -15.19 1.91
N ASN A 454 -8.87 -15.83 1.00
CA ASN A 454 -8.91 -15.53 -0.43
C ASN A 454 -8.40 -16.72 -1.27
N PRO A 455 -9.25 -17.73 -1.55
CA PRO A 455 -8.82 -18.93 -2.28
C PRO A 455 -8.31 -18.64 -3.70
N ARG A 456 -8.73 -17.51 -4.31
CA ARG A 456 -8.27 -17.07 -5.64
C ARG A 456 -6.80 -16.65 -5.67
N HIS A 457 -6.15 -16.48 -4.52
CA HIS A 457 -4.72 -16.13 -4.45
C HIS A 457 -3.80 -17.31 -4.76
N LEU A 458 -4.31 -18.55 -4.69
CA LEU A 458 -3.54 -19.77 -4.92
C LEU A 458 -3.23 -20.05 -6.41
N GLY A 459 -3.94 -19.41 -7.34
CA GLY A 459 -3.82 -19.64 -8.79
C GLY A 459 -5.13 -19.46 -9.51
#